data_AF-A0A0Q4NFL2-F1
#
_entry.id   AF-A0A0Q4NFL2-F1
#
_cell.length_a   1.000
_cell.length_b   1.000
_cell.length_c   1.000
_cell.angle_alpha   90.00
_cell.angle_beta   90.00
_cell.angle_gamma   90.00
#
_symmetry.space_group_name_H-M   'P 1'
#
loop_
_entity.id
_entity.type
_entity.pdbx_description
1 polymer ?
#
loop_
_entity_poly.entity_id
_entity_poly.type
_entity_poly.pdbx_seq_one_letter_code
_entity_poly.pdbx_strand_id
1 'polypeptide(L)'
;MRTQANEEVLRQSYIRRVLDFWQLYVANQQSQDHSSTAAHAILLACDLLDDYVHIGNIAATFQPELRNDDFQNGVFGAFTNALAIEHDRLDQLLEQVHLDYNGHYPAQLLATNPARTAMMTYYPTRAMIGDQLKPQLWDSQGNLLHNSVHFITTRKASVDSQLYKFYQENGPAILNVINMLPTLDASIADIIVSSLKSSFSIDHVAVNDPRRLAMASYLDVSDEFNDRLKMIMMGLKHERRVHGSAIDRLFDIFQFLNAQEKQHALETFEADLSVSLEMKDDCVDYNSAVHAYSVLLSTACQNGFDADKFFAKHFEAKTHRNHDVFAKVAAALPAKRADAYVGEPVCAVLCAAFLLNKDDDVLLASDLNGDALLSLYILKGDERYKDALRTPEKADLLLANELGL
;
A
#
# COMPACT_ATOMS: atom_id res chain seq x y z
N MET A 1 -13.86 -46.00 28.52
CA MET A 1 -12.43 -46.31 28.77
C MET A 1 -11.90 -47.08 27.58
N ARG A 2 -11.00 -46.48 26.78
CA ARG A 2 -10.25 -47.20 25.74
C ARG A 2 -9.17 -48.03 26.44
N THR A 3 -8.91 -49.24 25.93
CA THR A 3 -7.79 -50.06 26.40
C THR A 3 -6.52 -49.66 25.64
N GLN A 4 -5.35 -49.84 26.24
CA GLN A 4 -4.05 -49.51 25.60
C GLN A 4 -3.86 -50.20 24.24
N ALA A 5 -4.41 -51.41 24.08
CA ALA A 5 -4.42 -52.13 22.79
C ALA A 5 -5.31 -51.44 21.75
N ASN A 6 -6.47 -50.90 22.13
CA ASN A 6 -7.36 -50.18 21.23
C ASN A 6 -6.77 -48.82 20.81
N GLU A 7 -6.02 -48.15 21.70
CA GLU A 7 -5.33 -46.90 21.39
C GLU A 7 -4.19 -47.09 20.39
N GLU A 8 -3.41 -48.16 20.53
CA GLU A 8 -2.34 -48.48 19.56
C GLU A 8 -2.91 -48.90 18.20
N VAL A 9 -4.01 -49.68 18.17
CA VAL A 9 -4.69 -50.01 16.90
C VAL A 9 -5.20 -48.75 16.19
N LEU A 10 -5.79 -47.81 16.95
CA LEU A 10 -6.25 -46.53 16.41
C LEU A 10 -5.08 -45.70 15.86
N ARG A 11 -3.98 -45.62 16.62
CA ARG A 11 -2.76 -44.92 16.22
C ARG A 11 -2.19 -45.48 14.91
N GLN A 12 -2.04 -46.80 14.79
CA GLN A 12 -1.55 -47.45 13.57
C GLN A 12 -2.49 -47.24 12.37
N SER A 13 -3.80 -47.22 12.61
CA SER A 13 -4.79 -46.87 11.57
C SER A 13 -4.55 -45.46 11.03
N TYR A 14 -4.37 -44.47 11.90
CA TYR A 14 -4.08 -43.10 11.48
C TYR A 14 -2.74 -42.94 10.78
N ILE A 15 -1.70 -43.65 11.21
CA ILE A 15 -0.40 -43.68 10.50
C ILE A 15 -0.61 -44.06 9.04
N ARG A 16 -1.34 -45.14 8.79
CA ARG A 16 -1.67 -45.57 7.43
C ARG A 16 -2.51 -44.55 6.68
N ARG A 17 -3.59 -44.04 7.29
CA ARG A 17 -4.49 -43.07 6.64
C ARG A 17 -3.77 -41.78 6.22
N VAL A 18 -2.83 -41.30 7.04
CA VAL A 18 -2.02 -40.12 6.73
C VAL A 18 -1.09 -40.37 5.54
N LEU A 19 -0.43 -41.53 5.50
CA LEU A 19 0.44 -41.90 4.38
C LEU A 19 -0.37 -42.13 3.09
N ASP A 20 -1.53 -42.78 3.18
CA ASP A 20 -2.46 -42.96 2.06
C ASP A 20 -2.93 -41.59 1.51
N PHE A 21 -3.28 -40.65 2.41
CA PHE A 21 -3.62 -39.28 2.01
C PHE A 21 -2.46 -38.57 1.32
N TRP A 22 -1.23 -38.68 1.83
CA TRP A 22 -0.06 -38.04 1.21
C TRP A 22 0.19 -38.57 -0.20
N GLN A 23 0.08 -39.88 -0.41
CA GLN A 23 0.19 -40.49 -1.73
C GLN A 23 -0.91 -39.99 -2.68
N LEU A 24 -2.15 -39.91 -2.20
CA LEU A 24 -3.27 -39.36 -2.96
C LEU A 24 -3.03 -37.89 -3.32
N TYR A 25 -2.55 -37.07 -2.37
CA TYR A 25 -2.21 -35.67 -2.61
C TYR A 25 -1.16 -35.53 -3.72
N VAL A 26 -0.07 -36.30 -3.66
CA VAL A 26 1.00 -36.29 -4.68
C VAL A 26 0.47 -36.72 -6.04
N ALA A 27 -0.37 -37.76 -6.10
CA ALA A 27 -0.97 -38.23 -7.35
C ALA A 27 -1.94 -37.18 -7.95
N ASN A 28 -2.78 -36.58 -7.11
CA ASN A 28 -3.78 -35.60 -7.54
C ASN A 28 -3.18 -34.25 -7.95
N GLN A 29 -2.00 -33.90 -7.43
CA GLN A 29 -1.26 -32.74 -7.95
C GLN A 29 -0.87 -32.90 -9.42
N GLN A 30 -0.57 -34.13 -9.86
CA GLN A 30 -0.19 -34.41 -11.24
C GLN A 30 -1.40 -34.42 -12.18
N SER A 31 -2.58 -34.82 -11.67
CA SER A 31 -3.83 -34.88 -12.44
C SER A 31 -4.71 -33.62 -12.33
N GLN A 32 -4.34 -32.65 -11.49
CA GLN A 32 -5.13 -31.44 -11.17
C GLN A 32 -6.49 -31.71 -10.51
N ASP A 33 -6.69 -32.87 -9.85
CA ASP A 33 -7.92 -33.18 -9.10
C ASP A 33 -7.86 -32.64 -7.66
N HIS A 34 -8.14 -31.34 -7.54
CA HIS A 34 -8.10 -30.63 -6.25
C HIS A 34 -9.33 -30.91 -5.37
N SER A 35 -10.48 -31.21 -5.95
CA SER A 35 -11.72 -31.51 -5.22
C SER A 35 -11.65 -32.81 -4.42
N SER A 36 -11.09 -33.88 -5.00
CA SER A 36 -10.94 -35.15 -4.30
C SER A 36 -9.97 -35.02 -3.13
N THR A 37 -8.85 -34.33 -3.36
CA THR A 37 -7.82 -34.05 -2.34
C THR A 37 -8.41 -33.32 -1.14
N ALA A 38 -9.23 -32.31 -1.38
CA ALA A 38 -9.91 -31.54 -0.36
C ALA A 38 -10.83 -32.38 0.54
N ALA A 39 -11.71 -33.18 -0.07
CA ALA A 39 -12.66 -33.99 0.69
C ALA A 39 -11.94 -34.98 1.63
N HIS A 40 -10.88 -35.62 1.14
CA HIS A 40 -10.07 -36.54 1.96
C HIS A 40 -9.29 -35.80 3.07
N ALA A 41 -8.81 -34.60 2.79
CA ALA A 41 -8.15 -33.74 3.76
C ALA A 41 -9.08 -33.34 4.90
N ILE A 42 -10.31 -32.88 4.57
CA ILE A 42 -11.34 -32.50 5.55
C ILE A 42 -11.66 -33.69 6.46
N LEU A 43 -11.96 -34.86 5.88
CA LEU A 43 -12.27 -36.06 6.65
C LEU A 43 -11.11 -36.46 7.57
N LEU A 44 -9.88 -36.50 7.06
CA LEU A 44 -8.71 -36.89 7.85
C LEU A 44 -8.43 -35.90 8.99
N ALA A 45 -8.49 -34.59 8.72
CA ALA A 45 -8.26 -33.57 9.73
C ALA A 45 -9.34 -33.57 10.82
N CYS A 46 -10.62 -33.67 10.43
CA CYS A 46 -11.73 -33.74 11.38
C CYS A 46 -11.70 -35.02 12.21
N ASP A 47 -11.44 -36.18 11.61
CA ASP A 47 -11.35 -37.46 12.34
C ASP A 47 -10.19 -37.45 13.35
N LEU A 48 -9.03 -36.92 12.96
CA LEU A 48 -7.90 -36.73 13.87
C LEU A 48 -8.28 -35.84 15.05
N LEU A 49 -9.04 -34.76 14.83
CA LEU A 49 -9.53 -33.91 15.91
C LEU A 49 -10.62 -34.57 16.76
N ASP A 50 -11.50 -35.38 16.19
CA ASP A 50 -12.56 -36.06 16.95
C ASP A 50 -11.96 -37.13 17.87
N ASP A 51 -10.91 -37.83 17.44
CA ASP A 51 -10.28 -38.89 18.23
C ASP A 51 -9.20 -38.40 19.20
N TYR A 52 -8.50 -37.30 18.88
CA TYR A 52 -7.40 -36.76 19.69
C TYR A 52 -7.71 -35.38 20.31
N VAL A 53 -8.90 -34.83 20.07
CA VAL A 53 -9.45 -33.58 20.63
C VAL A 53 -8.80 -32.30 20.10
N HIS A 54 -7.48 -32.19 20.14
CA HIS A 54 -6.77 -30.98 19.71
C HIS A 54 -5.41 -31.28 19.08
N ILE A 55 -4.89 -30.31 18.31
CA ILE A 55 -3.64 -30.43 17.56
C ILE A 55 -2.45 -30.80 18.45
N GLY A 56 -2.38 -30.27 19.67
CA GLY A 56 -1.33 -30.65 20.64
C GLY A 56 -1.29 -32.14 21.00
N ASN A 57 -2.44 -32.81 21.12
CA ASN A 57 -2.50 -34.24 21.44
C ASN A 57 -2.12 -35.10 20.24
N ILE A 58 -2.48 -34.66 19.03
CA ILE A 58 -2.03 -35.28 17.78
C ILE A 58 -0.49 -35.22 17.75
N ALA A 59 0.09 -34.04 17.96
CA ALA A 59 1.55 -33.87 17.99
C ALA A 59 2.24 -34.75 19.03
N ALA A 60 1.71 -34.81 20.25
CA ALA A 60 2.25 -35.65 21.32
C ALA A 60 2.14 -37.15 20.99
N THR A 61 1.01 -37.59 20.44
CA THR A 61 0.74 -39.01 20.14
C THR A 61 1.60 -39.53 18.98
N PHE A 62 1.82 -38.70 17.97
CA PHE A 62 2.57 -39.06 16.76
C PHE A 62 3.99 -38.49 16.74
N GLN A 63 4.53 -38.05 17.88
CA GLN A 63 5.87 -37.46 17.97
C GLN A 63 6.97 -38.33 17.33
N PRO A 64 6.97 -39.68 17.46
CA PRO A 64 7.95 -40.53 16.78
C PRO A 64 7.81 -40.48 15.25
N GLU A 65 6.58 -40.52 14.75
CA GLU A 65 6.25 -40.56 13.32
C GLU A 65 6.42 -39.22 12.62
N LEU A 66 6.30 -38.10 13.34
CA LEU A 66 6.52 -36.75 12.81
C LEU A 66 7.97 -36.50 12.37
N ARG A 67 8.90 -37.41 12.65
CA ARG A 67 10.26 -37.42 12.09
C ARG A 67 10.32 -37.93 10.65
N ASN A 68 9.28 -38.61 10.18
CA ASN A 68 9.17 -39.05 8.80
C ASN A 68 8.54 -37.94 7.96
N ASP A 69 9.25 -37.49 6.93
CA ASP A 69 8.81 -36.37 6.09
C ASP A 69 7.45 -36.63 5.43
N ASP A 70 7.20 -37.84 4.92
CA ASP A 70 5.92 -38.18 4.26
C ASP A 70 4.75 -38.14 5.23
N PHE A 71 4.94 -38.69 6.44
CA PHE A 71 3.91 -38.64 7.48
C PHE A 71 3.66 -37.20 7.93
N GLN A 72 4.73 -36.43 8.19
CA GLN A 72 4.63 -35.02 8.56
C GLN A 72 3.93 -34.20 7.45
N ASN A 73 4.29 -34.43 6.18
CA ASN A 73 3.66 -33.79 5.03
C ASN A 73 2.19 -34.20 4.87
N GLY A 74 1.85 -35.45 5.17
CA GLY A 74 0.48 -35.94 5.16
C GLY A 74 -0.39 -35.26 6.21
N VAL A 75 0.08 -35.19 7.47
CA VAL A 75 -0.65 -34.49 8.54
C VAL A 75 -0.78 -33.01 8.24
N PHE A 76 0.33 -32.34 7.90
CA PHE A 76 0.32 -30.93 7.53
C PHE A 76 -0.59 -30.67 6.34
N GLY A 77 -0.45 -31.46 5.27
CA GLY A 77 -1.26 -31.36 4.06
C GLY A 77 -2.74 -31.55 4.33
N ALA A 78 -3.13 -32.44 5.24
CA ALA A 78 -4.53 -32.63 5.60
C ALA A 78 -5.12 -31.36 6.23
N PHE A 79 -4.45 -30.79 7.24
CA PHE A 79 -4.91 -29.53 7.85
C PHE A 79 -4.89 -28.36 6.85
N THR A 80 -3.82 -28.20 6.06
CA THR A 80 -3.74 -27.09 5.09
C THR A 80 -4.83 -27.17 4.02
N ASN A 81 -5.09 -28.35 3.46
CA ASN A 81 -6.10 -28.51 2.41
C ASN A 81 -7.52 -28.45 2.98
N ALA A 82 -7.75 -28.92 4.20
CA ALA A 82 -9.04 -28.77 4.87
C ALA A 82 -9.35 -27.29 5.13
N LEU A 83 -8.37 -26.53 5.64
CA LEU A 83 -8.52 -25.09 5.83
C LEU A 83 -8.76 -24.34 4.51
N ALA A 84 -8.28 -24.85 3.38
CA ALA A 84 -8.33 -24.15 2.09
C ALA A 84 -9.74 -24.02 1.50
N ILE A 85 -10.74 -24.72 2.05
CA ILE A 85 -12.08 -24.84 1.47
C ILE A 85 -13.14 -24.55 2.54
N GLU A 86 -14.23 -23.94 2.10
CA GLU A 86 -15.40 -23.69 2.93
C GLU A 86 -16.11 -25.02 3.29
N HIS A 87 -16.34 -25.28 4.58
CA HIS A 87 -17.05 -26.46 5.06
C HIS A 87 -17.53 -26.29 6.52
N ASP A 88 -18.53 -27.09 6.93
CA ASP A 88 -19.24 -26.96 8.23
C ASP A 88 -18.36 -27.04 9.50
N ARG A 89 -17.14 -27.58 9.38
CA ARG A 89 -16.19 -27.77 10.49
C ARG A 89 -15.00 -26.79 10.42
N LEU A 90 -15.02 -25.82 9.51
CA LEU A 90 -13.89 -24.93 9.27
C LEU A 90 -13.55 -24.08 10.49
N ASP A 91 -14.54 -23.52 11.19
CA ASP A 91 -14.30 -22.70 12.39
C ASP A 91 -13.54 -23.44 13.48
N GLN A 92 -13.82 -24.74 13.66
CA GLN A 92 -13.07 -25.57 14.61
C GLN A 92 -11.62 -25.76 14.16
N LEU A 93 -11.37 -25.97 12.86
CA LEU A 93 -10.00 -26.07 12.35
C LEU A 93 -9.24 -24.74 12.53
N LEU A 94 -9.89 -23.61 12.24
CA LEU A 94 -9.31 -22.28 12.42
C LEU A 94 -8.94 -22.02 13.87
N GLU A 95 -9.82 -22.37 14.82
CA GLU A 95 -9.55 -22.30 16.25
C GLU A 95 -8.31 -23.11 16.64
N GLN A 96 -8.24 -24.37 16.21
CA GLN A 96 -7.13 -25.25 16.56
C GLN A 96 -5.78 -24.73 16.05
N VAL A 97 -5.75 -24.17 14.83
CA VAL A 97 -4.54 -23.55 14.26
C VAL A 97 -4.20 -22.26 14.99
N HIS A 98 -5.18 -21.45 15.36
CA HIS A 98 -4.97 -20.24 16.16
C HIS A 98 -4.33 -20.56 17.52
N LEU A 99 -4.82 -21.60 18.21
CA LEU A 99 -4.27 -22.06 19.48
C LEU A 99 -2.83 -22.59 19.33
N ASP A 100 -2.56 -23.38 18.28
CA ASP A 100 -1.21 -23.88 17.97
C ASP A 100 -0.23 -22.74 17.67
N TYR A 101 -0.64 -21.77 16.84
CA TYR A 101 0.15 -20.59 16.48
C TYR A 101 0.51 -19.73 17.69
N ASN A 102 -0.44 -19.53 18.61
CA ASN A 102 -0.21 -18.77 19.84
C ASN A 102 0.51 -19.57 20.94
N GLY A 103 1.04 -20.75 20.60
CA GLY A 103 1.87 -21.54 21.50
C GLY A 103 1.13 -22.16 22.69
N HIS A 104 -0.19 -22.34 22.59
CA HIS A 104 -0.98 -22.98 23.65
C HIS A 104 -0.63 -24.47 23.82
N TYR A 105 0.00 -25.09 22.81
CA TYR A 105 0.40 -26.50 22.85
C TYR A 105 1.92 -26.66 22.93
N PRO A 106 2.47 -27.46 23.88
CA PRO A 106 3.91 -27.62 24.08
C PRO A 106 4.65 -28.30 22.92
N ALA A 107 3.96 -29.12 22.13
CA ALA A 107 4.56 -29.94 21.07
C ALA A 107 4.41 -29.34 19.66
N GLN A 108 3.71 -28.19 19.54
CA GLN A 108 3.43 -27.40 18.33
C GLN A 108 3.55 -28.18 17.01
N LEU A 109 2.45 -28.82 16.57
CA LEU A 109 2.43 -29.67 15.38
C LEU A 109 2.98 -28.93 14.15
N LEU A 110 2.62 -27.65 14.02
CA LEU A 110 2.90 -26.84 12.85
C LEU A 110 4.21 -26.03 12.98
N ALA A 111 4.71 -25.78 14.20
CA ALA A 111 5.95 -25.02 14.41
C ALA A 111 7.23 -25.77 14.07
N THR A 112 7.14 -27.08 13.80
CA THR A 112 8.27 -27.87 13.27
C THR A 112 8.79 -27.34 11.93
N ASN A 113 8.03 -26.49 11.22
CA ASN A 113 8.51 -25.74 10.07
C ASN A 113 7.85 -24.34 9.98
N PRO A 114 8.52 -23.28 10.48
CA PRO A 114 7.98 -21.91 10.48
C PRO A 114 7.60 -21.38 9.10
N ALA A 115 8.27 -21.82 8.03
CA ALA A 115 7.92 -21.44 6.66
C ALA A 115 6.58 -22.04 6.22
N ARG A 116 6.27 -23.27 6.68
CA ARG A 116 4.97 -23.92 6.42
C ARG A 116 3.83 -23.29 7.22
N THR A 117 4.09 -22.90 8.47
CA THR A 117 3.15 -22.09 9.26
C THR A 117 2.88 -20.76 8.56
N ALA A 118 3.93 -20.05 8.14
CA ALA A 118 3.78 -18.80 7.40
C ALA A 118 3.01 -18.97 6.08
N MET A 119 3.16 -20.11 5.39
CA MET A 119 2.37 -20.44 4.20
C MET A 119 0.89 -20.64 4.48
N MET A 120 0.52 -21.17 5.65
CA MET A 120 -0.88 -21.26 6.05
C MET A 120 -1.45 -19.91 6.46
N THR A 121 -0.62 -19.07 7.12
CA THR A 121 -1.02 -17.80 7.74
C THR A 121 -1.10 -16.62 6.76
N TYR A 122 -0.15 -16.53 5.82
CA TYR A 122 0.11 -15.31 5.05
C TYR A 122 0.06 -15.49 3.53
N TYR A 123 0.14 -16.72 3.01
CA TYR A 123 0.12 -16.95 1.58
C TYR A 123 -1.24 -17.47 1.15
N PRO A 124 -1.88 -16.87 0.13
CA PRO A 124 -3.09 -17.43 -0.42
C PRO A 124 -2.78 -18.86 -0.88
N THR A 125 -3.66 -19.79 -0.50
CA THR A 125 -3.66 -21.11 -1.10
C THR A 125 -3.72 -20.93 -2.62
N ARG A 126 -2.95 -21.72 -3.38
CA ARG A 126 -2.88 -21.62 -4.86
C ARG A 126 -4.27 -21.45 -5.48
N ALA A 127 -4.33 -20.85 -6.67
CA ALA A 127 -5.53 -20.67 -7.51
C ALA A 127 -6.24 -21.98 -7.96
N MET A 128 -6.02 -23.09 -7.24
CA MET A 128 -6.42 -24.45 -7.53
C MET A 128 -7.87 -24.77 -7.17
N ILE A 129 -8.55 -23.88 -6.44
CA ILE A 129 -9.94 -24.02 -6.02
C ILE A 129 -10.71 -22.79 -6.52
N GLY A 130 -11.87 -23.00 -7.14
CA GLY A 130 -12.73 -21.92 -7.64
C GLY A 130 -13.13 -20.96 -6.51
N ASP A 131 -13.27 -19.67 -6.84
CA ASP A 131 -13.49 -18.60 -5.85
C ASP A 131 -14.71 -18.82 -4.93
N GLN A 132 -15.69 -19.61 -5.39
CA GLN A 132 -16.89 -19.97 -4.62
C GLN A 132 -16.63 -20.90 -3.43
N LEU A 133 -15.54 -21.66 -3.46
CA LEU A 133 -15.20 -22.65 -2.44
C LEU A 133 -14.11 -22.15 -1.49
N LYS A 134 -13.52 -20.98 -1.77
CA LYS A 134 -12.51 -20.39 -0.90
C LYS A 134 -13.18 -19.83 0.36
N PRO A 135 -12.64 -20.08 1.55
CA PRO A 135 -13.15 -19.50 2.76
C PRO A 135 -13.15 -17.98 2.74
N GLN A 136 -14.25 -17.40 3.21
CA GLN A 136 -14.42 -15.96 3.29
C GLN A 136 -14.77 -15.55 4.70
N LEU A 137 -14.13 -14.50 5.21
CA LEU A 137 -14.49 -13.98 6.53
C LEU A 137 -15.88 -13.34 6.47
N TRP A 138 -16.20 -12.73 5.32
CA TRP A 138 -17.47 -12.06 5.10
C TRP A 138 -18.21 -12.65 3.91
N ASP A 139 -19.53 -12.67 3.99
CA ASP A 139 -20.36 -12.91 2.82
C ASP A 139 -20.34 -11.72 1.84
N SER A 140 -21.00 -11.87 0.69
CA SER A 140 -21.12 -10.80 -0.32
C SER A 140 -21.76 -9.49 0.18
N GLN A 141 -22.42 -9.51 1.34
CA GLN A 141 -23.06 -8.35 1.96
C GLN A 141 -22.21 -7.77 3.11
N GLY A 142 -21.05 -8.34 3.42
CA GLY A 142 -20.20 -7.88 4.51
C GLY A 142 -20.57 -8.43 5.89
N ASN A 143 -21.43 -9.45 5.98
CA ASN A 143 -21.75 -10.12 7.25
C ASN A 143 -20.68 -11.16 7.59
N LEU A 144 -20.30 -11.28 8.87
CA LEU A 144 -19.35 -12.30 9.31
C LEU A 144 -19.89 -13.71 9.10
N LEU A 145 -19.07 -14.56 8.50
CA LEU A 145 -19.30 -16.00 8.35
C LEU A 145 -18.58 -16.81 9.44
N HIS A 146 -17.45 -16.31 9.95
CA HIS A 146 -16.56 -17.03 10.86
C HIS A 146 -16.14 -16.19 12.06
N ASN A 147 -15.52 -16.85 13.04
CA ASN A 147 -14.85 -16.14 14.13
C ASN A 147 -13.68 -15.29 13.58
N SER A 148 -13.78 -13.98 13.74
CA SER A 148 -12.83 -13.01 13.17
C SER A 148 -11.41 -13.15 13.72
N VAL A 149 -11.25 -13.47 15.02
CA VAL A 149 -9.94 -13.65 15.66
C VAL A 149 -9.20 -14.83 15.04
N HIS A 150 -9.86 -15.99 14.96
CA HIS A 150 -9.25 -17.20 14.43
C HIS A 150 -8.95 -17.04 12.93
N PHE A 151 -9.90 -16.47 12.18
CA PHE A 151 -9.77 -16.32 10.73
C PHE A 151 -8.68 -15.31 10.37
N ILE A 152 -8.65 -14.11 10.97
CA ILE A 152 -7.65 -13.08 10.62
C ILE A 152 -6.25 -13.51 11.03
N THR A 153 -6.12 -14.16 12.19
CA THR A 153 -4.82 -14.69 12.63
C THR A 153 -4.27 -15.69 11.64
N THR A 154 -5.12 -16.51 11.02
CA THR A 154 -4.69 -17.63 10.16
C THR A 154 -4.80 -17.34 8.67
N ARG A 155 -5.49 -16.27 8.24
CA ARG A 155 -5.81 -16.01 6.82
C ARG A 155 -5.75 -14.53 6.45
N LYS A 156 -4.79 -13.79 7.02
CA LYS A 156 -4.64 -12.34 6.84
C LYS A 156 -4.69 -11.90 5.37
N ALA A 157 -3.97 -12.58 4.48
CA ALA A 157 -3.96 -12.22 3.06
C ALA A 157 -5.33 -12.38 2.37
N SER A 158 -6.13 -13.37 2.80
CA SER A 158 -7.49 -13.56 2.26
C SER A 158 -8.43 -12.45 2.73
N VAL A 159 -8.26 -12.01 3.98
CA VAL A 159 -8.97 -10.88 4.57
C VAL A 159 -8.62 -9.59 3.83
N ASP A 160 -7.33 -9.33 3.60
CA ASP A 160 -6.88 -8.14 2.86
C ASP A 160 -7.41 -8.12 1.43
N SER A 161 -7.40 -9.26 0.76
CA SER A 161 -7.98 -9.39 -0.58
C SER A 161 -9.49 -9.15 -0.60
N GLN A 162 -10.23 -9.63 0.41
CA GLN A 162 -11.68 -9.40 0.51
C GLN A 162 -12.00 -7.95 0.81
N LEU A 163 -11.29 -7.33 1.77
CA LEU A 163 -11.42 -5.91 2.09
C LEU A 163 -11.14 -5.04 0.87
N TYR A 164 -10.05 -5.32 0.15
CA TYR A 164 -9.70 -4.61 -1.07
C TYR A 164 -10.78 -4.79 -2.15
N LYS A 165 -11.34 -6.00 -2.31
CA LYS A 165 -12.43 -6.25 -3.24
C LYS A 165 -13.70 -5.44 -2.89
N PHE A 166 -14.16 -5.50 -1.65
CA PHE A 166 -15.32 -4.71 -1.20
C PHE A 166 -15.09 -3.21 -1.37
N TYR A 167 -13.86 -2.78 -1.10
CA TYR A 167 -13.44 -1.40 -1.31
C TYR A 167 -13.52 -1.00 -2.79
N GLN A 168 -12.98 -1.81 -3.72
CA GLN A 168 -13.01 -1.53 -5.17
C GLN A 168 -14.44 -1.56 -5.75
N GLU A 169 -15.27 -2.50 -5.30
CA GLU A 169 -16.67 -2.60 -5.76
C GLU A 169 -17.53 -1.43 -5.28
N ASN A 170 -17.07 -0.69 -4.25
CA ASN A 170 -17.77 0.45 -3.67
C ASN A 170 -19.25 0.14 -3.31
N GLY A 171 -19.48 -1.06 -2.81
CA GLY A 171 -20.81 -1.58 -2.49
C GLY A 171 -21.20 -1.45 -1.01
N PRO A 172 -22.41 -1.88 -0.62
CA PRO A 172 -22.85 -1.86 0.79
C PRO A 172 -21.99 -2.72 1.72
N ALA A 173 -21.31 -3.74 1.18
CA ALA A 173 -20.49 -4.67 1.95
C ALA A 173 -19.39 -3.98 2.76
N ILE A 174 -18.67 -3.01 2.19
CA ILE A 174 -17.61 -2.31 2.92
C ILE A 174 -18.16 -1.48 4.08
N LEU A 175 -19.33 -0.87 3.90
CA LEU A 175 -19.99 -0.10 4.97
C LEU A 175 -20.44 -1.02 6.11
N ASN A 176 -20.95 -2.21 5.80
CA ASN A 176 -21.29 -3.20 6.81
C ASN A 176 -20.06 -3.66 7.61
N VAL A 177 -18.92 -3.87 6.94
CA VAL A 177 -17.66 -4.18 7.62
C VAL A 177 -17.24 -3.04 8.55
N ILE A 178 -17.31 -1.79 8.10
CA ILE A 178 -16.96 -0.61 8.92
C ILE A 178 -17.91 -0.48 10.13
N ASN A 179 -19.22 -0.65 9.92
CA ASN A 179 -20.23 -0.55 10.97
C ASN A 179 -20.08 -1.63 12.04
N MET A 180 -19.43 -2.75 11.71
CA MET A 180 -19.18 -3.86 12.63
C MET A 180 -17.94 -3.66 13.49
N LEU A 181 -17.01 -2.77 13.12
CA LEU A 181 -15.76 -2.52 13.87
C LEU A 181 -15.95 -2.33 15.39
N PRO A 182 -16.97 -1.60 15.89
CA PRO A 182 -17.19 -1.43 17.33
C PRO A 182 -17.52 -2.73 18.09
N THR A 183 -17.97 -3.77 17.38
CA THR A 183 -18.35 -5.06 17.98
C THR A 183 -17.24 -6.11 17.94
N LEU A 184 -16.13 -5.81 17.26
CA LEU A 184 -14.99 -6.71 17.14
C LEU A 184 -14.01 -6.52 18.31
N ASP A 185 -13.19 -7.53 18.55
CA ASP A 185 -12.02 -7.39 19.41
C ASP A 185 -11.11 -6.26 18.91
N ALA A 186 -10.57 -5.46 19.84
CA ALA A 186 -9.83 -4.23 19.52
C ALA A 186 -8.64 -4.48 18.58
N SER A 187 -7.85 -5.54 18.83
CA SER A 187 -6.72 -5.91 17.97
C SER A 187 -7.13 -6.28 16.55
N ILE A 188 -8.32 -6.84 16.39
CA ILE A 188 -8.90 -7.21 15.09
C ILE A 188 -9.45 -5.99 14.37
N ALA A 189 -10.17 -5.13 15.10
CA ALA A 189 -10.65 -3.87 14.56
C ALA A 189 -9.48 -3.02 14.03
N ASP A 190 -8.39 -2.91 14.78
CA ASP A 190 -7.19 -2.16 14.38
C ASP A 190 -6.58 -2.68 13.07
N ILE A 191 -6.49 -3.99 12.89
CA ILE A 191 -5.99 -4.61 11.66
C ILE A 191 -6.81 -4.19 10.43
N ILE A 192 -8.14 -4.22 10.56
CA ILE A 192 -9.07 -3.86 9.48
C ILE A 192 -8.95 -2.34 9.21
N VAL A 193 -8.98 -1.53 10.27
CA VAL A 193 -8.83 -0.08 10.20
C VAL A 193 -7.55 0.31 9.48
N SER A 194 -6.40 -0.28 9.83
CA SER A 194 -5.12 -0.01 9.17
C SER A 194 -5.14 -0.35 7.67
N SER A 195 -5.79 -1.45 7.27
CA SER A 195 -5.89 -1.84 5.85
C SER A 195 -6.77 -0.87 5.06
N LEU A 196 -7.88 -0.42 5.66
CA LEU A 196 -8.77 0.57 5.03
C LEU A 196 -8.12 1.95 4.94
N LYS A 197 -7.44 2.39 6.00
CA LYS A 197 -6.64 3.64 6.00
C LYS A 197 -5.65 3.65 4.85
N SER A 198 -4.85 2.59 4.71
CA SER A 198 -3.88 2.48 3.62
C SER A 198 -4.55 2.58 2.24
N SER A 199 -5.68 1.88 2.05
CA SER A 199 -6.43 1.92 0.80
C SER A 199 -6.96 3.33 0.48
N PHE A 200 -7.53 4.03 1.48
CA PHE A 200 -8.05 5.38 1.30
C PHE A 200 -6.97 6.41 0.98
N SER A 201 -5.80 6.27 1.59
CA SER A 201 -4.65 7.14 1.34
C SER A 201 -4.03 6.92 -0.04
N ILE A 202 -3.89 5.67 -0.47
CA ILE A 202 -3.31 5.32 -1.79
C ILE A 202 -4.18 5.82 -2.94
N ASP A 203 -5.50 5.69 -2.83
CA ASP A 203 -6.43 6.08 -3.90
C ASP A 203 -6.92 7.53 -3.76
N HIS A 204 -6.44 8.25 -2.74
CA HIS A 204 -6.83 9.62 -2.43
C HIS A 204 -8.35 9.76 -2.41
N VAL A 205 -9.02 8.98 -1.55
CA VAL A 205 -10.50 8.95 -1.50
C VAL A 205 -11.04 10.34 -1.13
N ALA A 206 -12.11 10.77 -1.80
CA ALA A 206 -12.70 12.08 -1.56
C ALA A 206 -13.19 12.24 -0.12
N VAL A 207 -13.09 13.45 0.41
CA VAL A 207 -13.45 13.78 1.80
C VAL A 207 -14.92 13.50 2.15
N ASN A 208 -15.79 13.57 1.16
CA ASN A 208 -17.23 13.32 1.24
C ASN A 208 -17.63 11.89 0.83
N ASP A 209 -16.67 11.01 0.57
CA ASP A 209 -16.94 9.61 0.25
C ASP A 209 -17.63 8.92 1.44
N PRO A 210 -18.76 8.21 1.24
CA PRO A 210 -19.48 7.55 2.32
C PRO A 210 -18.61 6.58 3.13
N ARG A 211 -17.64 5.91 2.51
CA ARG A 211 -16.73 4.96 3.17
C ARG A 211 -15.75 5.69 4.09
N ARG A 212 -15.21 6.83 3.64
CA ARG A 212 -14.35 7.68 4.49
C ARG A 212 -15.15 8.27 5.64
N LEU A 213 -16.36 8.76 5.38
CA LEU A 213 -17.24 9.31 6.41
C LEU A 213 -17.60 8.28 7.48
N ALA A 214 -17.88 7.03 7.08
CA ALA A 214 -18.13 5.94 8.02
C ALA A 214 -16.89 5.60 8.88
N MET A 215 -15.69 5.82 8.35
CA MET A 215 -14.42 5.61 9.06
C MET A 215 -13.97 6.81 9.91
N ALA A 216 -14.70 7.93 9.91
CA ALA A 216 -14.22 9.19 10.48
C ALA A 216 -13.75 9.10 11.95
N SER A 217 -14.42 8.28 12.77
CA SER A 217 -14.04 8.06 14.19
C SER A 217 -12.72 7.31 14.37
N TYR A 218 -12.21 6.67 13.32
CA TYR A 218 -10.98 5.89 13.34
C TYR A 218 -9.82 6.62 12.65
N LEU A 219 -10.10 7.70 11.92
CA LEU A 219 -9.12 8.46 11.16
C LEU A 219 -8.55 9.59 12.02
N ASP A 220 -7.23 9.60 12.18
CA ASP A 220 -6.53 10.83 12.53
C ASP A 220 -6.31 11.60 11.23
N VAL A 221 -6.84 12.82 11.18
CA VAL A 221 -6.87 13.64 9.96
C VAL A 221 -5.46 14.12 9.59
N SER A 222 -4.59 14.33 10.57
CA SER A 222 -3.20 14.73 10.35
C SER A 222 -2.39 13.56 9.80
N ASP A 223 -2.57 12.36 10.36
CA ASP A 223 -1.95 11.14 9.83
C ASP A 223 -2.45 10.85 8.40
N GLU A 224 -3.76 11.00 8.14
CA GLU A 224 -4.34 10.83 6.80
C GLU A 224 -3.71 11.78 5.78
N PHE A 225 -3.52 13.06 6.15
CA PHE A 225 -2.83 14.03 5.29
C PHE A 225 -1.39 13.57 4.99
N ASN A 226 -0.64 13.18 6.02
CA ASN A 226 0.76 12.76 5.87
C ASN A 226 0.90 11.51 5.00
N ASP A 227 0.03 10.53 5.16
CA ASP A 227 0.06 9.31 4.34
C ASP A 227 -0.31 9.59 2.89
N ARG A 228 -1.29 10.46 2.64
CA ARG A 228 -1.63 10.90 1.27
C ARG A 228 -0.51 11.73 0.64
N LEU A 229 0.12 12.60 1.41
CA LEU A 229 1.25 13.41 0.94
C LEU A 229 2.40 12.51 0.49
N LYS A 230 2.79 11.51 1.31
CA LYS A 230 3.81 10.52 0.94
C LYS A 230 3.48 9.81 -0.38
N MET A 231 2.21 9.41 -0.56
CA MET A 231 1.76 8.76 -1.78
C MET A 231 1.83 9.69 -3.01
N ILE A 232 1.46 10.96 -2.85
CA ILE A 232 1.57 11.97 -3.91
C ILE A 232 3.04 12.23 -4.25
N MET A 233 3.89 12.46 -3.26
CA MET A 233 5.32 12.73 -3.48
C MET A 233 6.01 11.55 -4.17
N MET A 234 5.71 10.31 -3.76
CA MET A 234 6.23 9.10 -4.42
C MET A 234 5.71 8.97 -5.86
N GLY A 235 4.44 9.27 -6.10
CA GLY A 235 3.83 9.16 -7.42
C GLY A 235 4.25 10.27 -8.39
N LEU A 236 4.53 11.48 -7.88
CA LEU A 236 5.05 12.62 -8.64
C LEU A 236 6.45 12.39 -9.20
N LYS A 237 7.18 11.40 -8.70
CA LYS A 237 8.48 10.99 -9.23
C LYS A 237 8.38 10.00 -10.40
N HIS A 238 7.36 9.15 -10.38
CA HIS A 238 7.30 7.92 -11.19
C HIS A 238 6.13 7.84 -12.21
N GLU A 239 5.40 8.93 -12.42
CA GLU A 239 4.10 8.94 -13.14
C GLU A 239 3.09 7.89 -12.64
N ARG A 240 3.19 7.50 -11.37
CA ARG A 240 2.30 6.49 -10.79
C ARG A 240 1.16 7.18 -10.07
N ARG A 241 -0.04 7.12 -10.67
CA ARG A 241 -1.32 7.38 -10.00
C ARG A 241 -1.54 8.80 -9.44
N VAL A 242 -0.70 9.79 -9.78
CA VAL A 242 -0.93 11.18 -9.38
C VAL A 242 -1.65 11.92 -10.49
N HIS A 243 -2.97 12.05 -10.31
CA HIS A 243 -3.81 12.94 -11.12
C HIS A 243 -4.00 14.26 -10.36
N GLY A 244 -4.30 15.37 -11.07
CA GLY A 244 -4.60 16.65 -10.42
C GLY A 244 -5.67 16.54 -9.31
N SER A 245 -6.66 15.67 -9.51
CA SER A 245 -7.68 15.37 -8.50
C SER A 245 -7.13 14.76 -7.21
N ALA A 246 -6.00 14.05 -7.24
CA ALA A 246 -5.38 13.52 -6.03
C ALA A 246 -4.76 14.65 -5.19
N ILE A 247 -4.14 15.63 -5.85
CA ILE A 247 -3.58 16.83 -5.22
C ILE A 247 -4.71 17.67 -4.60
N ASP A 248 -5.79 17.89 -5.33
CA ASP A 248 -6.95 18.63 -4.79
C ASP A 248 -7.50 17.93 -3.53
N ARG A 249 -7.66 16.60 -3.60
CA ARG A 249 -8.16 15.79 -2.48
C ARG A 249 -7.20 15.67 -1.30
N LEU A 250 -5.90 15.95 -1.48
CA LEU A 250 -4.97 16.09 -0.36
C LEU A 250 -5.34 17.31 0.47
N PHE A 251 -5.53 18.45 -0.19
CA PHE A 251 -5.81 19.71 0.49
C PHE A 251 -7.28 19.87 0.93
N ASP A 252 -8.22 19.16 0.32
CA ASP A 252 -9.61 19.07 0.80
C ASP A 252 -9.69 18.63 2.28
N ILE A 253 -8.70 17.88 2.77
CA ILE A 253 -8.61 17.44 4.17
C ILE A 253 -8.50 18.62 5.13
N PHE A 254 -7.95 19.76 4.68
CA PHE A 254 -7.79 20.94 5.51
C PHE A 254 -9.13 21.45 6.05
N GLN A 255 -10.27 21.15 5.42
CA GLN A 255 -11.56 21.54 5.98
C GLN A 255 -11.86 20.91 7.36
N PHE A 256 -11.19 19.80 7.71
CA PHE A 256 -11.35 19.12 9.00
C PHE A 256 -10.25 19.45 10.02
N LEU A 257 -9.24 20.22 9.62
CA LEU A 257 -8.13 20.62 10.48
C LEU A 257 -8.39 22.00 11.09
N ASN A 258 -7.98 22.19 12.33
CA ASN A 258 -7.92 23.51 12.95
C ASN A 258 -6.71 24.32 12.43
N ALA A 259 -6.61 25.61 12.79
CA ALA A 259 -5.56 26.49 12.26
C ALA A 259 -4.13 26.01 12.62
N GLN A 260 -3.93 25.46 13.81
CA GLN A 260 -2.63 24.95 14.25
C GLN A 260 -2.25 23.67 13.50
N GLU A 261 -3.21 22.76 13.32
CA GLU A 261 -3.00 21.51 12.57
C GLU A 261 -2.71 21.78 11.10
N LYS A 262 -3.41 22.74 10.47
CA LYS A 262 -3.10 23.19 9.09
C LYS A 262 -1.68 23.70 8.97
N GLN A 263 -1.27 24.54 9.91
CA GLN A 263 0.10 25.09 9.92
C GLN A 263 1.13 23.97 10.04
N HIS A 264 0.89 22.98 10.92
CA HIS A 264 1.77 21.83 11.07
C HIS A 264 1.81 20.92 9.81
N ALA A 265 0.67 20.72 9.16
CA ALA A 265 0.59 19.99 7.88
C ALA A 265 1.39 20.70 6.77
N LEU A 266 1.30 22.02 6.69
CA LEU A 266 2.09 22.84 5.76
C LEU A 266 3.59 22.81 6.08
N GLU A 267 3.98 22.77 7.35
CA GLU A 267 5.38 22.60 7.76
C GLU A 267 5.92 21.22 7.38
N THR A 268 5.09 20.17 7.51
CA THR A 268 5.44 18.81 7.07
C THR A 268 5.61 18.76 5.54
N PHE A 269 4.71 19.43 4.81
CA PHE A 269 4.84 19.62 3.36
C PHE A 269 6.14 20.37 2.98
N GLU A 270 6.48 21.45 3.69
CA GLU A 270 7.74 22.18 3.50
C GLU A 270 8.97 21.28 3.72
N ALA A 271 8.93 20.44 4.76
CA ALA A 271 10.00 19.50 5.08
C ALA A 271 10.20 18.46 3.97
N ASP A 272 9.12 17.84 3.48
CA ASP A 272 9.18 16.86 2.39
C ASP A 272 9.70 17.46 1.07
N LEU A 273 9.29 18.70 0.75
CA LEU A 273 9.84 19.45 -0.37
C LEU A 273 11.34 19.74 -0.19
N SER A 274 11.75 20.11 1.03
CA SER A 274 13.17 20.39 1.33
C SER A 274 14.04 19.15 1.09
N VAL A 275 13.61 17.98 1.58
CA VAL A 275 14.28 16.70 1.33
C VAL A 275 14.40 16.43 -0.17
N SER A 276 13.33 16.67 -0.92
CA SER A 276 13.30 16.48 -2.38
C SER A 276 14.27 17.40 -3.13
N LEU A 277 14.50 18.63 -2.65
CA LEU A 277 15.45 19.57 -3.25
C LEU A 277 16.92 19.20 -2.98
N GLU A 278 17.20 18.51 -1.86
CA GLU A 278 18.56 18.15 -1.45
C GLU A 278 19.08 16.85 -2.09
N MET A 279 18.17 15.96 -2.53
CA MET A 279 18.53 14.68 -3.13
C MET A 279 18.95 14.83 -4.61
N LYS A 280 20.26 14.89 -4.86
CA LYS A 280 20.81 15.08 -6.21
C LYS A 280 20.63 13.90 -7.16
N ASP A 281 20.57 12.68 -6.62
CA ASP A 281 20.38 11.45 -7.41
C ASP A 281 18.89 11.14 -7.65
N ASP A 282 18.00 11.97 -7.10
CA ASP A 282 16.56 11.79 -7.27
C ASP A 282 16.09 12.46 -8.56
N CYS A 283 15.83 11.64 -9.60
CA CYS A 283 15.39 12.11 -10.91
C CYS A 283 13.96 11.66 -11.22
N VAL A 284 13.24 12.48 -12.00
CA VAL A 284 11.91 12.14 -12.51
C VAL A 284 12.02 11.27 -13.77
N ASP A 285 11.05 10.38 -13.99
CA ASP A 285 11.07 9.43 -15.11
C ASP A 285 9.99 9.67 -16.19
N TYR A 286 9.29 10.81 -16.14
CA TYR A 286 8.20 11.14 -17.09
C TYR A 286 8.13 12.61 -17.51
N ASN A 287 7.54 12.84 -18.69
CA ASN A 287 7.58 14.13 -19.40
C ASN A 287 6.79 15.24 -18.69
N SER A 288 5.65 14.91 -18.06
CA SER A 288 4.74 15.92 -17.51
C SER A 288 5.05 16.32 -16.05
N ALA A 289 6.23 15.99 -15.54
CA ALA A 289 6.58 16.20 -14.14
C ALA A 289 6.51 17.68 -13.72
N VAL A 290 7.04 18.60 -14.54
CA VAL A 290 7.00 20.05 -14.26
C VAL A 290 5.57 20.53 -14.05
N HIS A 291 4.63 20.09 -14.89
CA HIS A 291 3.22 20.46 -14.76
C HIS A 291 2.58 19.85 -13.50
N ALA A 292 2.88 18.58 -13.18
CA ALA A 292 2.33 17.94 -11.98
C ALA A 292 2.81 18.62 -10.68
N TYR A 293 4.09 18.95 -10.59
CA TYR A 293 4.64 19.74 -9.48
C TYR A 293 4.12 21.18 -9.45
N SER A 294 3.88 21.79 -10.63
CA SER A 294 3.27 23.13 -10.73
C SER A 294 1.86 23.13 -10.15
N VAL A 295 1.05 22.12 -10.46
CA VAL A 295 -0.29 21.95 -9.86
C VAL A 295 -0.17 21.77 -8.34
N LEU A 296 0.73 20.89 -7.86
CA LEU A 296 0.95 20.69 -6.42
C LEU A 296 1.29 22.01 -5.70
N LEU A 297 2.27 22.76 -6.20
CA LEU A 297 2.70 24.02 -5.60
C LEU A 297 1.60 25.08 -5.64
N SER A 298 0.87 25.18 -6.76
CA SER A 298 -0.23 26.14 -6.91
C SER A 298 -1.36 25.85 -5.92
N THR A 299 -1.79 24.59 -5.81
CA THR A 299 -2.82 24.17 -4.85
C THR A 299 -2.34 24.35 -3.40
N ALA A 300 -1.07 24.06 -3.10
CA ALA A 300 -0.50 24.33 -1.78
C ALA A 300 -0.52 25.83 -1.44
N CYS A 301 -0.16 26.70 -2.38
CA CYS A 301 -0.20 28.15 -2.20
C CYS A 301 -1.61 28.67 -1.94
N GLN A 302 -2.61 28.16 -2.65
CA GLN A 302 -4.02 28.49 -2.39
C GLN A 302 -4.47 28.10 -0.97
N ASN A 303 -3.79 27.13 -0.36
CA ASN A 303 -4.05 26.64 0.99
C ASN A 303 -3.10 27.22 2.06
N GLY A 304 -2.31 28.27 1.72
CA GLY A 304 -1.50 29.02 2.68
C GLY A 304 0.00 28.72 2.66
N PHE A 305 0.49 27.85 1.76
CA PHE A 305 1.92 27.64 1.58
C PHE A 305 2.59 28.85 0.91
N ASP A 306 3.67 29.37 1.51
CA ASP A 306 4.44 30.48 0.93
C ASP A 306 5.65 29.95 0.14
N ALA A 307 5.43 29.72 -1.15
CA ALA A 307 6.48 29.22 -2.04
C ALA A 307 7.64 30.21 -2.20
N ASP A 308 7.39 31.52 -2.20
CA ASP A 308 8.46 32.52 -2.33
C ASP A 308 9.40 32.47 -1.13
N LYS A 309 8.84 32.42 0.09
CA LYS A 309 9.62 32.27 1.32
C LYS A 309 10.38 30.95 1.36
N PHE A 310 9.75 29.86 0.93
CA PHE A 310 10.38 28.54 0.87
C PHE A 310 11.61 28.52 -0.05
N PHE A 311 11.45 28.93 -1.31
CA PHE A 311 12.56 28.96 -2.27
C PHE A 311 13.62 29.99 -1.88
N ALA A 312 13.24 31.13 -1.29
CA ALA A 312 14.20 32.09 -0.78
C ALA A 312 15.06 31.52 0.35
N LYS A 313 14.46 30.74 1.27
CA LYS A 313 15.18 30.05 2.34
C LYS A 313 16.14 29.00 1.78
N HIS A 314 15.68 28.16 0.84
CA HIS A 314 16.50 27.10 0.26
C HIS A 314 17.72 27.63 -0.52
N PHE A 315 17.52 28.68 -1.33
CA PHE A 315 18.58 29.27 -2.14
C PHE A 315 19.37 30.39 -1.42
N GLU A 316 19.17 30.59 -0.12
CA GLU A 316 19.76 31.68 0.67
C GLU A 316 19.55 33.07 0.01
N ALA A 317 18.38 33.27 -0.60
CA ALA A 317 18.01 34.52 -1.25
C ALA A 317 17.42 35.51 -0.23
N LYS A 318 17.57 36.81 -0.48
CA LYS A 318 16.97 37.84 0.35
C LYS A 318 15.46 37.93 0.05
N THR A 319 14.63 37.39 0.94
CA THR A 319 13.15 37.34 0.82
C THR A 319 12.45 38.66 0.48
N HIS A 320 13.02 39.81 0.87
CA HIS A 320 12.48 41.13 0.55
C HIS A 320 12.79 41.60 -0.88
N ARG A 321 13.45 40.77 -1.70
CA ARG A 321 13.80 41.01 -3.10
C ARG A 321 13.42 39.78 -3.93
N ASN A 322 12.16 39.72 -4.38
CA ASN A 322 11.67 38.62 -5.22
C ASN A 322 12.60 38.35 -6.44
N HIS A 323 13.21 39.40 -6.98
CA HIS A 323 14.20 39.31 -8.06
C HIS A 323 15.40 38.39 -7.73
N ASP A 324 15.90 38.41 -6.50
CA ASP A 324 17.03 37.57 -6.06
C ASP A 324 16.63 36.08 -5.99
N VAL A 325 15.39 35.80 -5.57
CA VAL A 325 14.82 34.45 -5.57
C VAL A 325 14.71 33.91 -6.99
N PHE A 326 14.08 34.67 -7.90
CA PHE A 326 13.87 34.23 -9.27
C PHE A 326 15.17 34.01 -10.02
N ALA A 327 16.17 34.91 -9.84
CA ALA A 327 17.47 34.76 -10.46
C ALA A 327 18.18 33.47 -10.01
N LYS A 328 18.19 33.18 -8.70
CA LYS A 328 18.82 31.97 -8.15
C LYS A 328 18.09 30.69 -8.57
N VAL A 329 16.76 30.70 -8.59
CA VAL A 329 15.96 29.54 -9.03
C VAL A 329 16.13 29.30 -10.53
N ALA A 330 16.11 30.36 -11.36
CA ALA A 330 16.32 30.24 -12.80
C ALA A 330 17.73 29.77 -13.16
N ALA A 331 18.74 30.16 -12.39
CA ALA A 331 20.12 29.69 -12.57
C ALA A 331 20.29 28.19 -12.31
N ALA A 332 19.35 27.55 -11.60
CA ALA A 332 19.34 26.11 -11.39
C ALA A 332 18.63 25.34 -12.51
N LEU A 333 18.07 26.03 -13.53
CA LEU A 333 17.31 25.40 -14.61
C LEU A 333 18.19 25.00 -15.79
N PRO A 334 18.05 23.77 -16.30
CA PRO A 334 18.50 23.47 -17.65
C PRO A 334 17.61 24.21 -18.66
N ALA A 335 18.18 24.62 -19.79
CA ALA A 335 17.48 25.26 -20.91
C ALA A 335 16.60 24.23 -21.65
N LYS A 336 15.46 23.85 -21.07
CA LYS A 336 14.57 22.78 -21.54
C LYS A 336 13.11 23.19 -21.50
N ARG A 337 12.30 22.59 -22.38
CA ARG A 337 10.83 22.74 -22.38
C ARG A 337 10.23 22.00 -21.18
N ALA A 338 9.07 22.43 -20.71
CA ALA A 338 8.40 21.82 -19.56
C ALA A 338 8.14 20.31 -19.70
N ASP A 339 7.99 19.82 -20.93
CA ASP A 339 7.76 18.41 -21.28
C ASP A 339 9.05 17.58 -21.47
N ALA A 340 10.23 18.18 -21.30
CA ALA A 340 11.53 17.57 -21.62
C ALA A 340 12.43 17.34 -20.39
N TYR A 341 11.85 17.32 -19.18
CA TYR A 341 12.58 17.16 -17.91
C TYR A 341 12.79 15.71 -17.48
N VAL A 342 12.51 14.71 -18.32
CA VAL A 342 12.80 13.31 -18.00
C VAL A 342 14.30 13.12 -17.74
N GLY A 343 14.62 12.46 -16.63
CA GLY A 343 15.99 12.22 -16.18
C GLY A 343 16.63 13.42 -15.48
N GLU A 344 15.93 14.54 -15.34
CA GLU A 344 16.41 15.68 -14.55
C GLU A 344 16.17 15.46 -13.06
N PRO A 345 17.03 16.05 -12.20
CA PRO A 345 16.81 16.04 -10.76
C PRO A 345 15.48 16.69 -10.37
N VAL A 346 14.82 16.14 -9.33
CA VAL A 346 13.57 16.69 -8.76
C VAL A 346 13.73 18.17 -8.38
N CYS A 347 14.94 18.58 -7.96
CA CYS A 347 15.26 19.99 -7.72
C CYS A 347 15.03 20.89 -8.95
N ALA A 348 15.52 20.49 -10.12
CA ALA A 348 15.31 21.25 -11.35
C ALA A 348 13.83 21.30 -11.75
N VAL A 349 13.11 20.20 -11.56
CA VAL A 349 11.66 20.11 -11.82
C VAL A 349 10.86 21.02 -10.89
N LEU A 350 11.16 21.03 -9.58
CA LEU A 350 10.53 21.91 -8.60
C LEU A 350 10.82 23.39 -8.87
N CYS A 351 12.05 23.72 -9.27
CA CYS A 351 12.42 25.07 -9.70
C CYS A 351 11.63 25.51 -10.93
N ALA A 352 11.50 24.62 -11.92
CA ALA A 352 10.75 24.89 -13.14
C ALA A 352 9.26 25.09 -12.84
N ALA A 353 8.69 24.22 -12.01
CA ALA A 353 7.31 24.29 -11.55
C ALA A 353 7.01 25.60 -10.81
N PHE A 354 7.92 26.05 -9.94
CA PHE A 354 7.80 27.31 -9.23
C PHE A 354 7.76 28.51 -10.18
N LEU A 355 8.70 28.61 -11.14
CA LEU A 355 8.74 29.71 -12.11
C LEU A 355 7.56 29.67 -13.09
N LEU A 356 7.09 28.47 -13.44
CA LEU A 356 5.91 28.30 -14.28
C LEU A 356 4.66 28.94 -13.64
N ASN A 357 4.54 28.85 -12.31
CA ASN A 357 3.44 29.44 -11.54
C ASN A 357 3.54 30.95 -11.32
N LYS A 358 4.65 31.60 -11.69
CA LYS A 358 4.82 33.05 -11.52
C LYS A 358 4.26 33.83 -12.71
N ASP A 359 3.77 35.03 -12.41
CA ASP A 359 3.31 35.99 -13.41
C ASP A 359 4.49 36.41 -14.31
N ASP A 360 4.27 36.38 -15.63
CA ASP A 360 5.30 36.68 -16.61
C ASP A 360 5.80 38.12 -16.51
N ASP A 361 4.92 39.08 -16.22
CA ASP A 361 5.29 40.50 -16.08
C ASP A 361 6.18 40.70 -14.86
N VAL A 362 5.93 39.96 -13.77
CA VAL A 362 6.77 39.98 -12.57
C VAL A 362 8.15 39.38 -12.86
N LEU A 363 8.22 38.28 -13.61
CA LEU A 363 9.48 37.67 -14.01
C LEU A 363 10.28 38.56 -14.97
N LEU A 364 9.62 39.21 -15.96
CA LEU A 364 10.27 40.12 -16.90
C LEU A 364 10.76 41.42 -16.25
N ALA A 365 10.03 41.90 -15.23
CA ALA A 365 10.47 43.03 -14.42
C ALA A 365 11.62 42.67 -13.47
N SER A 366 11.93 41.38 -13.33
CA SER A 366 13.09 40.92 -12.59
C SER A 366 14.31 40.98 -13.49
N ASP A 367 15.36 41.68 -13.04
CA ASP A 367 16.60 41.91 -13.77
C ASP A 367 17.41 40.61 -13.98
N LEU A 368 16.84 39.68 -14.76
CA LEU A 368 17.34 38.34 -15.01
C LEU A 368 18.45 38.40 -16.06
N ASN A 369 19.50 37.59 -15.87
CA ASN A 369 20.58 37.46 -16.83
C ASN A 369 20.12 36.74 -18.11
N GLY A 370 20.98 36.73 -19.14
CA GLY A 370 20.66 36.11 -20.43
C GLY A 370 20.30 34.62 -20.32
N ASP A 371 21.06 33.85 -19.55
CA ASP A 371 20.82 32.41 -19.37
C ASP A 371 19.45 32.13 -18.71
N ALA A 372 19.11 32.89 -17.65
CA ALA A 372 17.82 32.76 -16.98
C ALA A 372 16.64 33.12 -17.90
N LEU A 373 16.78 34.19 -18.69
CA LEU A 373 15.77 34.58 -19.69
C LEU A 373 15.61 33.53 -20.78
N LEU A 374 16.71 32.90 -21.22
CA LEU A 374 16.67 31.81 -22.21
C LEU A 374 15.98 30.57 -21.65
N SER A 375 16.32 30.15 -20.42
CA SER A 375 15.65 29.04 -19.75
C SER A 375 14.15 29.31 -19.57
N LEU A 376 13.76 30.53 -19.19
CA LEU A 376 12.34 30.92 -19.08
C LEU A 376 11.62 30.94 -20.44
N TYR A 377 12.27 31.44 -21.50
CA TYR A 377 11.71 31.41 -22.85
C TYR A 377 11.40 29.98 -23.28
N ILE A 378 12.34 29.04 -23.09
CA ILE A 378 12.15 27.65 -23.49
C ILE A 378 11.12 26.95 -22.58
N LEU A 379 11.11 27.25 -21.29
CA LEU A 379 10.20 26.65 -20.32
C LEU A 379 8.74 27.09 -20.55
N LYS A 380 8.49 28.39 -20.69
CA LYS A 380 7.14 28.97 -20.75
C LYS A 380 6.65 29.21 -22.18
N GLY A 381 7.55 29.30 -23.16
CA GLY A 381 7.22 29.53 -24.56
C GLY A 381 6.69 30.94 -24.87
N ASP A 382 6.89 31.91 -23.97
CA ASP A 382 6.41 33.28 -24.16
C ASP A 382 7.44 34.14 -24.91
N GLU A 383 7.04 34.66 -26.06
CA GLU A 383 7.86 35.49 -26.95
C GLU A 383 8.33 36.80 -26.31
N ARG A 384 7.69 37.27 -25.23
CA ARG A 384 8.17 38.45 -24.48
C ARG A 384 9.56 38.23 -23.87
N TYR A 385 9.89 37.01 -23.45
CA TYR A 385 11.25 36.67 -22.99
C TYR A 385 12.26 36.69 -24.13
N LYS A 386 11.85 36.24 -25.33
CA LYS A 386 12.66 36.32 -26.54
C LYS A 386 12.97 37.77 -26.91
N ASP A 387 12.00 38.66 -26.79
CA ASP A 387 12.22 40.09 -27.04
C ASP A 387 13.20 40.72 -26.04
N ALA A 388 13.14 40.32 -24.76
CA ALA A 388 14.12 40.76 -23.75
C ALA A 388 15.56 40.27 -24.06
N LEU A 389 15.69 39.07 -24.64
CA LEU A 389 16.97 38.49 -25.06
C LEU A 389 17.58 39.19 -26.29
N ARG A 390 16.80 39.87 -27.12
CA ARG A 390 17.30 40.60 -28.32
C ARG A 390 18.10 41.86 -28.00
N THR A 391 18.29 42.17 -26.72
CA THR A 391 19.15 43.27 -26.29
C THR A 391 20.62 43.01 -26.67
N PRO A 392 21.43 44.04 -27.02
CA PRO A 392 22.76 43.87 -27.62
C PRO A 392 23.74 43.00 -26.82
N GLU A 393 23.52 42.88 -25.51
CA GLU A 393 24.36 42.10 -24.58
C GLU A 393 23.94 40.63 -24.46
N LYS A 394 22.74 40.28 -24.92
CA LYS A 394 22.12 38.95 -24.73
C LYS A 394 21.72 38.26 -26.07
N ALA A 395 21.83 38.98 -27.19
CA ALA A 395 21.40 38.50 -28.50
C ALA A 395 22.21 37.28 -29.02
N ASP A 396 23.50 37.20 -28.69
CA ASP A 396 24.36 36.08 -29.10
C ASP A 396 23.92 34.75 -28.46
N LEU A 397 23.41 34.78 -27.22
CA LEU A 397 22.85 33.62 -26.52
C LEU A 397 21.60 33.08 -27.20
N LEU A 398 20.70 33.99 -27.63
CA LEU A 398 19.49 33.61 -28.37
C LEU A 398 19.87 33.00 -29.73
N LEU A 399 20.81 33.61 -30.45
CA LEU A 399 21.29 33.13 -31.74
C LEU A 399 21.93 31.74 -31.62
N ALA A 400 22.80 31.52 -30.63
CA ALA A 400 23.41 30.22 -30.38
C ALA A 400 22.35 29.13 -30.16
N ASN A 401 21.34 29.41 -29.34
CA ASN A 401 20.23 28.47 -29.09
C ASN A 401 19.37 28.22 -30.34
N GLU A 402 19.01 29.24 -31.11
CA GLU A 402 18.22 29.07 -32.36
C GLU A 402 18.99 28.29 -33.43
N LEU A 403 20.33 28.33 -33.40
CA LEU A 403 21.21 27.56 -34.28
C LEU A 403 21.53 26.15 -33.75
N GLY A 404 21.12 25.82 -32.52
CA GLY A 404 21.40 24.54 -31.86
C GLY A 404 22.87 24.32 -31.50
N LEU A 405 23.59 25.41 -31.18
CA LEU A 405 25.03 25.46 -30.91
C LEU A 405 25.37 25.30 -29.42
#